data_AF-A0A950LTP3-F1
#
_entry.id   AF-A0A950LTP3-F1
#
_cell.length_a   1.000
_cell.length_b   1.000
_cell.length_c   1.000
_cell.angle_alpha   90.00
_cell.angle_beta   90.00
_cell.angle_gamma   90.00
#
_symmetry.space_group_name_H-M   'P 1'
#
loop_
_entity.id
_entity.type
_entity.pdbx_description
1 polymer ?
#
loop_
_entity_poly.entity_id
_entity_poly.type
_entity_poly.pdbx_seq_one_letter_code
_entity_poly.pdbx_strand_id
1 'polypeptide(L)'
;MTISALAAGVAATGLAIQVFTSALAAFRCRRDTTHLPPPASAPPVSVVQPLCGIEAFSKETLASIFALDYPDYEVVFCVADPADPIAPLARRAMAAHPDIPSRLLIGDDRISGNPKLNNVVKGWNGTTRPWVVIADSNVLMPRDYIQRLLARWRPDTGIVCAPPIGAKPESFAAEVECAFLNTYQARWQYAAEVLGFGFAQGKTMLWRRDVLNGGGGIEALGAEIAEDAASTKLVHRAGLRAHLVDGPFQQPLGARTLRDIWRRQVRWARLRRATFALHFAPEIFTTSLFALIAAGIAAPELDLAAPTSVLLAAIVWYGADAALAWVAGWPLAWSSLPAWIARDIMLPWLWVQGWSREQFVWRGNVMSVDDDALAADGPTSFPPG
;
A
#
# COMPACT_ATOMS: atom_id res chain seq x y z
N MET A 1 16.22 33.76 -21.42
CA MET A 1 16.12 32.96 -20.19
C MET A 1 17.44 32.21 -20.03
N THR A 2 18.17 32.45 -18.95
CA THR A 2 19.43 31.75 -18.66
C THR A 2 19.15 30.32 -18.21
N ILE A 3 20.13 29.41 -18.33
CA ILE A 3 20.03 28.02 -17.83
C ILE A 3 19.81 28.03 -16.31
N SER A 4 20.46 28.95 -15.60
CA SER A 4 20.32 29.16 -14.15
C SER A 4 18.90 29.59 -13.75
N ALA A 5 18.27 30.50 -14.50
CA ALA A 5 16.88 30.91 -14.25
C ALA A 5 15.88 29.76 -14.50
N LEU A 6 16.09 28.94 -15.54
CA LEU A 6 15.26 27.76 -15.78
C LEU A 6 15.42 26.74 -14.65
N ALA A 7 16.66 26.50 -14.21
CA ALA A 7 16.95 25.60 -13.09
C ALA A 7 16.32 26.10 -11.78
N ALA A 8 16.32 27.42 -11.54
CA ALA A 8 15.63 28.02 -10.39
C ALA A 8 14.13 27.69 -10.39
N GLY A 9 13.49 27.78 -11.56
CA GLY A 9 12.10 27.37 -11.76
C GLY A 9 11.88 25.89 -11.43
N VAL A 10 12.71 24.99 -11.96
CA VAL A 10 12.61 23.54 -11.69
C VAL A 10 12.80 23.23 -10.21
N ALA A 11 13.80 23.82 -9.56
CA ALA A 11 14.06 23.64 -8.13
C ALA A 11 12.87 24.13 -7.30
N ALA A 12 12.39 25.35 -7.55
CA ALA A 12 11.25 25.93 -6.84
C ALA A 12 9.98 25.09 -7.02
N THR A 13 9.67 24.65 -8.24
CA THR A 13 8.51 23.78 -8.51
C THR A 13 8.64 22.43 -7.80
N GLY A 14 9.81 21.78 -7.86
CA GLY A 14 10.05 20.50 -7.20
C GLY A 14 9.89 20.61 -5.67
N LEU A 15 10.52 21.62 -5.06
CA LEU A 15 10.41 21.90 -3.63
C LEU A 15 8.95 22.21 -3.22
N ALA A 16 8.24 23.02 -4.02
CA ALA A 16 6.85 23.37 -3.76
C ALA A 16 5.94 22.14 -3.84
N ILE A 17 6.11 21.27 -4.84
CA ILE A 17 5.35 20.01 -4.95
C ILE A 17 5.62 19.11 -3.75
N GLN A 18 6.88 18.96 -3.34
CA GLN A 18 7.25 18.16 -2.17
C GLN A 18 6.57 18.68 -0.89
N VAL A 19 6.65 19.99 -0.61
CA VAL A 19 6.03 20.60 0.56
C VAL A 19 4.50 20.51 0.50
N PHE A 20 3.91 20.85 -0.65
CA PHE A 20 2.47 20.84 -0.84
C PHE A 20 1.86 19.44 -0.66
N THR A 21 2.41 18.43 -1.34
CA THR A 21 1.93 17.05 -1.21
C THR A 21 2.17 16.47 0.18
N SER A 22 3.28 16.84 0.84
CA SER A 22 3.52 16.49 2.25
C SER A 22 2.49 17.10 3.17
N ALA A 23 2.09 18.35 2.94
CA ALA A 23 1.05 19.01 3.73
C ALA A 23 -0.33 18.36 3.53
N LEU A 24 -0.70 18.01 2.30
CA LEU A 24 -1.96 17.27 2.02
C LEU A 24 -1.97 15.91 2.71
N ALA A 25 -0.86 15.18 2.65
CA ALA A 25 -0.72 13.90 3.33
C ALA A 25 -0.76 14.06 4.85
N ALA A 26 -0.08 15.07 5.41
CA ALA A 26 -0.05 15.36 6.84
C ALA A 26 -1.45 15.67 7.39
N PHE A 27 -2.29 16.37 6.63
CA PHE A 27 -3.67 16.64 7.00
C PHE A 27 -4.49 15.36 7.19
N ARG A 28 -4.30 14.35 6.32
CA ARG A 28 -5.00 13.05 6.34
C ARG A 28 -4.36 12.02 7.28
N CYS A 29 -3.06 12.11 7.48
CA CYS A 29 -2.27 11.13 8.24
C CYS A 29 -2.00 11.56 9.67
N ARG A 30 -2.43 12.76 10.07
CA ARG A 30 -2.20 13.31 11.41
C ARG A 30 -2.52 12.25 12.45
N ARG A 31 -1.59 12.06 13.38
CA ARG A 31 -1.74 11.09 14.46
C ARG A 31 -3.02 11.43 15.25
N ASP A 32 -4.04 10.61 15.03
CA ASP A 32 -5.30 10.70 15.73
C ASP A 32 -5.40 9.55 16.73
N THR A 33 -5.26 9.90 18.00
CA THR A 33 -5.40 8.98 19.14
C THR A 33 -6.84 8.88 19.62
N THR A 34 -7.78 9.61 19.00
CA THR A 34 -9.19 9.43 19.31
C THR A 34 -9.63 8.05 18.85
N HIS A 35 -10.28 7.33 19.75
CA HIS A 35 -10.85 6.03 19.46
C HIS A 35 -12.26 6.22 18.90
N LEU A 36 -12.49 5.75 17.67
CA LEU A 36 -13.82 5.89 17.06
C LEU A 36 -14.80 4.87 17.64
N PRO A 37 -15.96 5.32 18.17
CA PRO A 37 -17.00 4.40 18.60
C PRO A 37 -17.60 3.69 17.38
N PRO A 38 -18.08 2.44 17.52
CA PRO A 38 -18.89 1.80 16.49
C PRO A 38 -20.09 2.66 16.12
N PRO A 39 -20.48 2.72 14.83
CA PRO A 39 -21.69 3.44 14.43
C PRO A 39 -22.93 2.77 15.07
N ALA A 40 -23.96 3.56 15.38
CA ALA A 40 -25.17 3.05 16.03
C ALA A 40 -25.86 1.91 15.24
N SER A 41 -25.75 1.95 13.92
CA SER A 41 -26.23 0.92 12.99
C SER A 41 -25.11 -0.03 12.52
N ALA A 42 -24.11 -0.30 13.36
CA ALA A 42 -22.93 -1.13 13.07
C ALA A 42 -23.30 -2.37 12.24
N PRO A 43 -22.99 -2.38 10.93
CA PRO A 43 -23.35 -3.51 10.09
C PRO A 43 -22.43 -4.70 10.36
N PRO A 44 -22.89 -5.94 10.10
CA PRO A 44 -22.03 -7.12 10.16
C PRO A 44 -20.86 -7.02 9.18
N VAL A 45 -19.64 -7.24 9.66
CA VAL A 45 -18.39 -7.19 8.85
C VAL A 45 -17.65 -8.53 8.89
N SER A 46 -17.09 -8.97 7.77
CA SER A 46 -16.13 -10.10 7.72
C SER A 46 -14.74 -9.58 7.49
N VAL A 47 -13.76 -10.03 8.28
CA VAL A 47 -12.34 -9.78 8.01
C VAL A 47 -11.71 -11.04 7.42
N VAL A 48 -11.45 -11.01 6.11
CA VAL A 48 -10.79 -12.07 5.36
C VAL A 48 -9.28 -11.80 5.34
N GLN A 49 -8.49 -12.69 5.92
CA GLN A 49 -7.05 -12.51 6.02
C GLN A 49 -6.29 -13.70 5.39
N PRO A 50 -5.56 -13.49 4.27
CA PRO A 50 -4.67 -14.49 3.73
C PRO A 50 -3.42 -14.65 4.59
N LEU A 51 -3.13 -15.89 4.96
CA LEU A 51 -1.96 -16.29 5.72
C LEU A 51 -1.05 -17.15 4.84
N CYS A 52 0.26 -16.94 4.93
CA CYS A 52 1.26 -17.83 4.35
C CYS A 52 2.63 -17.54 4.98
N GLY A 53 3.25 -18.59 5.52
CA GLY A 53 4.51 -18.52 6.26
C GLY A 53 4.39 -17.77 7.60
N ILE A 54 5.46 -17.85 8.39
CA ILE A 54 5.61 -17.09 9.64
C ILE A 54 6.48 -15.86 9.34
N GLU A 55 6.01 -14.69 9.77
CA GLU A 55 6.71 -13.42 9.75
C GLU A 55 7.04 -12.99 11.19
N ALA A 56 7.98 -12.06 11.35
CA ALA A 56 8.49 -11.63 12.66
C ALA A 56 7.38 -11.24 13.65
N PHE A 57 6.31 -10.62 13.15
CA PHE A 57 5.19 -10.12 13.95
C PHE A 57 3.89 -10.88 13.76
N SER A 58 3.90 -12.08 13.17
CA SER A 58 2.67 -12.85 12.91
C SER A 58 1.82 -13.10 14.16
N LYS A 59 2.44 -13.30 15.33
CA LYS A 59 1.71 -13.47 16.59
C LYS A 59 0.96 -12.19 16.98
N GLU A 60 1.62 -11.04 16.83
CA GLU A 60 1.06 -9.74 17.22
C GLU A 60 -0.07 -9.33 16.27
N THR A 61 0.13 -9.49 14.95
CA THR A 61 -0.89 -9.15 13.96
C THR A 61 -2.09 -10.08 14.04
N LEU A 62 -1.89 -11.38 14.25
CA LEU A 62 -2.97 -12.34 14.53
C LEU A 62 -3.69 -12.05 15.85
N ALA A 63 -3.01 -11.53 16.87
CA ALA A 63 -3.70 -11.13 18.11
C ALA A 63 -4.54 -9.86 17.87
N SER A 64 -4.04 -8.91 17.08
CA SER A 64 -4.70 -7.62 16.85
C SER A 64 -6.08 -7.73 16.20
N ILE A 65 -6.29 -8.72 15.31
CA ILE A 65 -7.59 -8.95 14.67
C ILE A 65 -8.68 -9.43 15.63
N PHE A 66 -8.31 -10.04 16.77
CA PHE A 66 -9.26 -10.47 17.81
C PHE A 66 -9.45 -9.40 18.90
N ALA A 67 -8.69 -8.31 18.85
CA ALA A 67 -8.77 -7.21 19.81
C ALA A 67 -9.62 -6.03 19.30
N LEU A 68 -10.41 -6.24 18.24
CA LEU A 68 -11.23 -5.19 17.63
C LEU A 68 -12.44 -4.88 18.50
N ASP A 69 -12.66 -3.59 18.78
CA ASP A 69 -13.81 -3.07 19.51
C ASP A 69 -14.98 -2.84 18.55
N TYR A 70 -15.39 -3.90 17.83
CA TYR A 70 -16.51 -3.87 16.91
C TYR A 70 -17.55 -4.93 17.31
N PRO A 71 -18.85 -4.59 17.38
CA PRO A 71 -19.84 -5.44 18.01
C PRO A 71 -20.18 -6.71 17.23
N ASP A 72 -20.13 -6.66 15.89
CA ASP A 72 -20.53 -7.78 15.04
C ASP A 72 -19.55 -7.97 13.87
N TYR A 73 -18.49 -8.75 14.12
CA TYR A 73 -17.56 -9.17 13.08
C TYR A 73 -17.20 -10.65 13.16
N GLU A 74 -16.83 -11.22 12.01
CA GLU A 74 -16.21 -12.55 11.94
C GLU A 74 -14.79 -12.47 11.33
N VAL A 75 -13.98 -13.48 11.62
CA VAL A 75 -12.62 -13.62 11.08
C VAL A 75 -12.53 -14.86 10.19
N VAL A 76 -12.10 -14.68 8.95
CA VAL A 76 -11.92 -15.78 7.99
C VAL A 76 -10.47 -15.84 7.55
N PHE A 77 -9.70 -16.75 8.15
CA PHE A 77 -8.33 -17.02 7.75
C PHE A 77 -8.31 -17.91 6.51
N CYS A 78 -7.46 -17.56 5.55
CA CYS A 78 -7.26 -18.33 4.32
C CYS A 78 -5.81 -18.79 4.22
N VAL A 79 -5.59 -20.10 4.10
CA VAL A 79 -4.29 -20.71 3.88
C VAL A 79 -4.35 -21.57 2.62
N ALA A 80 -3.32 -21.54 1.78
CA ALA A 80 -3.27 -22.37 0.58
C ALA A 80 -2.89 -23.82 0.92
N ASP A 81 -1.83 -24.00 1.72
CA ASP A 81 -1.27 -25.30 2.08
C ASP A 81 -1.64 -25.71 3.52
N PRO A 82 -2.29 -26.87 3.77
CA PRO A 82 -2.54 -27.37 5.13
C PRO A 82 -1.28 -27.51 6.00
N ALA A 83 -0.11 -27.69 5.39
CA ALA A 83 1.17 -27.80 6.08
C ALA A 83 1.84 -26.45 6.38
N ASP A 84 1.23 -25.33 5.99
CA ASP A 84 1.82 -24.00 6.24
C ASP A 84 1.99 -23.78 7.76
N PRO A 85 3.20 -23.40 8.23
CA PRO A 85 3.50 -23.24 9.66
C PRO A 85 2.65 -22.16 10.35
N ILE A 86 2.00 -21.27 9.60
CA ILE A 86 1.07 -20.28 10.17
C ILE A 86 -0.25 -20.89 10.64
N ALA A 87 -0.69 -22.01 10.05
CA ALA A 87 -2.00 -22.59 10.33
C ALA A 87 -2.17 -23.03 11.79
N PRO A 88 -1.20 -23.71 12.44
CA PRO A 88 -1.27 -23.99 13.88
C PRO A 88 -1.33 -22.73 14.75
N LEU A 89 -0.70 -21.63 14.32
CA LEU A 89 -0.74 -20.38 15.05
C LEU A 89 -2.13 -19.72 14.95
N ALA A 90 -2.72 -19.70 13.76
CA ALA A 90 -4.08 -19.22 13.55
C ALA A 90 -5.09 -20.02 14.38
N ARG A 91 -5.00 -21.36 14.37
CA ARG A 91 -5.88 -22.22 15.19
C ARG A 91 -5.79 -21.92 16.69
N ARG A 92 -4.58 -21.70 17.21
CA ARG A 92 -4.39 -21.30 18.61
C ARG A 92 -5.00 -19.92 18.91
N ALA A 93 -4.84 -18.96 18.00
CA ALA A 93 -5.45 -17.64 18.15
C ALA A 93 -7.00 -17.73 18.16
N MET A 94 -7.60 -18.54 17.29
CA MET A 94 -9.04 -18.80 17.27
C MET A 94 -9.51 -19.45 18.58
N ALA A 95 -8.82 -20.49 19.04
CA ALA A 95 -9.18 -21.21 20.27
C ALA A 95 -9.08 -20.33 21.52
N ALA A 96 -8.21 -19.31 21.51
CA ALA A 96 -8.09 -18.33 22.60
C ALA A 96 -9.22 -17.28 22.61
N HIS A 97 -10.01 -17.17 21.54
CA HIS A 97 -11.08 -16.18 21.40
C HIS A 97 -12.39 -16.82 20.88
N PRO A 98 -13.00 -17.73 21.67
CA PRO A 98 -14.18 -18.47 21.23
C PRO A 98 -15.42 -17.60 21.01
N ASP A 99 -15.47 -16.41 21.62
CA ASP A 99 -16.59 -15.47 21.51
C ASP A 99 -16.62 -14.72 20.16
N ILE A 100 -15.52 -14.78 19.39
CA ILE A 100 -15.40 -14.14 18.08
C ILE A 100 -15.55 -15.23 17.01
N PRO A 101 -16.61 -15.20 16.18
CA PRO A 101 -16.80 -16.16 15.10
C PRO A 101 -15.58 -16.19 14.19
N SER A 102 -14.91 -17.33 14.12
CA SER A 102 -13.69 -17.45 13.33
C SER A 102 -13.59 -18.79 12.62
N ARG A 103 -13.04 -18.78 11.40
CA ARG A 103 -12.86 -19.95 10.55
C ARG A 103 -11.48 -19.94 9.90
N LEU A 104 -10.92 -21.13 9.72
CA LEU A 104 -9.71 -21.34 8.94
C LEU A 104 -10.06 -22.18 7.71
N LEU A 105 -10.03 -21.55 6.54
CA LEU A 105 -10.27 -22.18 5.25
C LEU A 105 -8.92 -22.55 4.63
N ILE A 106 -8.79 -23.80 4.21
CA ILE A 106 -7.57 -24.35 3.61
C ILE A 106 -7.89 -24.81 2.19
N GLY A 107 -7.08 -24.40 1.22
CA GLY A 107 -7.22 -24.79 -0.20
C GLY A 107 -6.56 -23.78 -1.15
N ASP A 108 -6.15 -24.24 -2.33
CA ASP A 108 -5.56 -23.40 -3.38
C ASP A 108 -6.55 -23.25 -4.54
N ASP A 109 -7.44 -22.25 -4.44
CA ASP A 109 -8.48 -21.99 -5.44
C ASP A 109 -7.91 -21.10 -6.56
N ARG A 110 -7.39 -21.72 -7.62
CA ARG A 110 -6.69 -21.03 -8.70
C ARG A 110 -7.66 -20.35 -9.67
N ILE A 111 -7.93 -19.07 -9.44
CA ILE A 111 -8.80 -18.23 -10.30
C ILE A 111 -8.03 -17.20 -11.12
N SER A 112 -6.76 -16.96 -10.80
CA SER A 112 -5.89 -16.04 -11.55
C SER A 112 -4.40 -16.36 -11.35
N GLY A 113 -3.53 -15.59 -12.03
CA GLY A 113 -2.08 -15.61 -11.79
C GLY A 113 -1.65 -15.00 -10.45
N ASN A 114 -2.58 -14.45 -9.66
CA ASN A 114 -2.30 -13.84 -8.36
C ASN A 114 -2.53 -14.86 -7.23
N PRO A 115 -1.47 -15.43 -6.63
CA PRO A 115 -1.60 -16.42 -5.56
C PRO A 115 -2.29 -15.87 -4.29
N LYS A 116 -2.24 -14.55 -4.05
CA LYS A 116 -2.99 -13.95 -2.94
C LYS A 116 -4.49 -13.98 -3.25
N LEU A 117 -4.88 -13.59 -4.47
CA LEU A 117 -6.28 -13.60 -4.89
C LEU A 117 -6.87 -15.03 -4.83
N ASN A 118 -6.12 -16.01 -5.34
CA ASN A 118 -6.43 -17.44 -5.25
C ASN A 118 -6.59 -17.92 -3.80
N ASN A 119 -5.84 -17.33 -2.88
CA ASN A 119 -5.99 -17.67 -1.46
C ASN A 119 -7.26 -17.02 -0.85
N VAL A 120 -7.59 -15.77 -1.18
CA VAL A 120 -8.70 -15.05 -0.52
C VAL A 120 -10.08 -15.31 -1.12
N VAL A 121 -10.19 -15.83 -2.35
CA VAL A 121 -11.50 -16.11 -2.99
C VAL A 121 -12.38 -17.03 -2.14
N LYS A 122 -11.83 -18.10 -1.56
CA LYS A 122 -12.58 -18.95 -0.62
C LYS A 122 -13.09 -18.19 0.61
N GLY A 123 -12.33 -17.22 1.08
CA GLY A 123 -12.74 -16.36 2.19
C GLY A 123 -13.88 -15.43 1.81
N TRP A 124 -13.85 -14.87 0.60
CA TRP A 124 -14.94 -14.09 0.04
C TRP A 124 -16.21 -14.96 -0.14
N ASN A 125 -16.09 -16.12 -0.78
CA ASN A 125 -17.22 -17.01 -1.04
C ASN A 125 -17.76 -17.67 0.24
N GLY A 126 -16.92 -17.82 1.25
CA GLY A 126 -17.29 -18.42 2.54
C GLY A 126 -18.12 -17.51 3.45
N THR A 127 -18.38 -16.25 3.10
CA THR A 127 -19.16 -15.32 3.94
C THR A 127 -20.30 -14.67 3.17
N THR A 128 -21.39 -14.36 3.88
CA THR A 128 -22.57 -13.67 3.32
C THR A 128 -22.73 -12.24 3.84
N ARG A 129 -21.82 -11.76 4.72
CA ARG A 129 -21.94 -10.44 5.34
C ARG A 129 -21.87 -9.32 4.30
N PRO A 130 -22.63 -8.22 4.41
CA PRO A 130 -22.63 -7.17 3.39
C PRO A 130 -21.28 -6.44 3.27
N TRP A 131 -20.48 -6.40 4.33
CA TRP A 131 -19.18 -5.75 4.38
C TRP A 131 -18.05 -6.75 4.54
N VAL A 132 -17.03 -6.63 3.72
CA VAL A 132 -15.86 -7.51 3.76
C VAL A 132 -14.60 -6.69 3.72
N VAL A 133 -13.73 -6.90 4.70
CA VAL A 133 -12.37 -6.38 4.70
C VAL A 133 -11.44 -7.48 4.26
N ILE A 134 -10.72 -7.29 3.16
CA ILE A 134 -9.57 -8.12 2.79
C ILE A 134 -8.32 -7.44 3.36
N ALA A 135 -7.65 -8.08 4.31
CA ALA A 135 -6.52 -7.49 5.02
C ALA A 135 -5.30 -8.42 5.01
N ASP A 136 -4.13 -7.90 4.67
CA ASP A 136 -2.89 -8.68 4.72
C ASP A 136 -2.55 -9.14 6.14
N SER A 137 -1.81 -10.24 6.24
CA SER A 137 -1.36 -10.85 7.50
C SER A 137 -0.42 -9.97 8.33
N ASN A 138 0.21 -8.99 7.70
CA ASN A 138 1.21 -8.12 8.33
C ASN A 138 0.65 -6.75 8.76
N VAL A 139 -0.67 -6.57 8.73
CA VAL A 139 -1.35 -5.36 9.22
C VAL A 139 -1.56 -5.47 10.72
N LEU A 140 -1.07 -4.47 11.47
CA LEU A 140 -1.37 -4.32 12.89
C LEU A 140 -2.66 -3.51 13.04
N MET A 141 -3.74 -4.17 13.43
CA MET A 141 -5.07 -3.56 13.48
C MET A 141 -5.28 -2.83 14.82
N PRO A 142 -5.57 -1.51 14.82
CA PRO A 142 -6.00 -0.83 16.04
C PRO A 142 -7.40 -1.31 16.47
N ARG A 143 -7.77 -1.07 17.73
CA ARG A 143 -9.07 -1.52 18.27
C ARG A 143 -10.27 -0.98 17.48
N ASP A 144 -10.16 0.23 16.95
CA ASP A 144 -11.18 0.89 16.11
C ASP A 144 -10.97 0.69 14.59
N TYR A 145 -10.26 -0.36 14.18
CA TYR A 145 -9.91 -0.63 12.78
C TYR A 145 -11.11 -0.61 11.82
N ILE A 146 -12.19 -1.30 12.15
CA ILE A 146 -13.39 -1.39 11.31
C ILE A 146 -14.10 -0.03 11.27
N GLN A 147 -14.17 0.67 12.39
CA GLN A 147 -14.76 2.00 12.50
C GLN A 147 -14.04 3.00 11.61
N ARG A 148 -12.70 3.01 11.62
CA ARG A 148 -11.88 3.88 10.76
C ARG A 148 -12.13 3.63 9.27
N LEU A 149 -12.34 2.37 8.88
CA LEU A 149 -12.69 2.00 7.50
C LEU A 149 -14.10 2.49 7.13
N LEU A 150 -15.09 2.20 7.96
CA LEU A 150 -16.48 2.59 7.73
C LEU A 150 -16.69 4.12 7.75
N ALA A 151 -15.95 4.84 8.59
CA ALA A 151 -16.02 6.31 8.68
C ALA A 151 -15.62 7.01 7.37
N ARG A 152 -14.90 6.31 6.48
CA ARG A 152 -14.50 6.82 5.16
C ARG A 152 -15.39 6.35 4.02
N TRP A 153 -16.40 5.56 4.32
CA TRP A 153 -17.39 5.18 3.34
C TRP A 153 -18.37 6.33 3.07
N ARG A 154 -18.56 6.66 1.80
CA ARG A 154 -19.37 7.78 1.28
C ARG A 154 -20.28 7.28 0.14
N PRO A 155 -21.27 8.08 -0.30
CA PRO A 155 -22.15 7.68 -1.40
C PRO A 155 -21.42 7.35 -2.72
N ASP A 156 -20.28 7.99 -2.98
CA ASP A 156 -19.44 7.76 -4.17
C ASP A 156 -18.34 6.72 -3.96
N THR A 157 -18.33 6.01 -2.83
CA THR A 157 -17.29 5.03 -2.51
C THR A 157 -17.54 3.68 -3.18
N GLY A 158 -16.52 3.18 -3.87
CA GLY A 158 -16.48 1.79 -4.32
C GLY A 158 -15.64 0.90 -3.41
N ILE A 159 -14.59 1.47 -2.79
CA ILE A 159 -13.68 0.75 -1.89
C ILE A 159 -13.04 1.74 -0.90
N VAL A 160 -12.79 1.30 0.33
CA VAL A 160 -11.93 2.04 1.28
C VAL A 160 -10.66 1.25 1.54
N CYS A 161 -9.50 1.89 1.39
CA CYS A 161 -8.20 1.26 1.57
C CYS A 161 -7.39 1.90 2.70
N ALA A 162 -6.36 1.20 3.15
CA ALA A 162 -5.28 1.78 3.96
C ALA A 162 -3.92 1.50 3.31
N PRO A 163 -3.11 2.54 3.03
CA PRO A 163 -1.76 2.33 2.54
C PRO A 163 -0.85 1.69 3.60
N PRO A 164 0.23 0.99 3.20
CA PRO A 164 1.22 0.47 4.10
C PRO A 164 2.00 1.58 4.76
N ILE A 165 2.06 1.56 6.09
CA ILE A 165 3.03 2.32 6.86
C ILE A 165 3.99 1.35 7.54
N GLY A 166 5.28 1.46 7.21
CA GLY A 166 6.33 0.73 7.92
C GLY A 166 6.45 1.21 9.36
N ALA A 167 6.46 0.26 10.29
CA ALA A 167 6.68 0.48 11.71
C ALA A 167 7.65 -0.57 12.28
N LYS A 168 8.15 -0.34 13.50
CA LYS A 168 9.09 -1.24 14.21
C LYS A 168 10.26 -1.72 13.32
N PRO A 169 11.03 -0.81 12.70
CA PRO A 169 12.25 -1.21 11.99
C PRO A 169 13.30 -1.69 12.99
N GLU A 170 13.95 -2.83 12.71
CA GLU A 170 15.03 -3.38 13.54
C GLU A 170 16.39 -3.42 12.80
N SER A 171 16.46 -2.82 11.61
CA SER A 171 17.69 -2.65 10.85
C SER A 171 17.65 -1.37 10.01
N PHE A 172 18.80 -0.85 9.59
CA PHE A 172 18.84 0.30 8.68
C PHE A 172 18.11 0.04 7.36
N ALA A 173 18.13 -1.20 6.85
CA ALA A 173 17.36 -1.53 5.66
C ALA A 173 15.84 -1.47 5.91
N ALA A 174 15.38 -1.83 7.10
CA ALA A 174 13.98 -1.65 7.48
C ALA A 174 13.62 -0.15 7.62
N GLU A 175 14.55 0.70 8.10
CA GLU A 175 14.39 2.16 8.08
C GLU A 175 14.27 2.70 6.65
N VAL A 176 15.06 2.18 5.71
CA VAL A 176 14.94 2.51 4.28
C VAL A 176 13.56 2.10 3.76
N GLU A 177 13.04 0.94 4.15
CA GLU A 177 11.68 0.53 3.78
C GLU A 177 10.61 1.46 4.39
N CYS A 178 10.75 1.89 5.65
CA CYS A 178 9.91 2.94 6.23
C CYS A 178 9.98 4.24 5.40
N ALA A 179 11.15 4.66 4.94
CA ALA A 179 11.31 5.82 4.06
C ALA A 179 10.55 5.69 2.72
N PHE A 180 10.52 4.50 2.12
CA PHE A 180 9.71 4.21 0.92
C PHE A 180 8.21 4.24 1.21
N LEU A 181 7.77 3.52 2.23
CA LEU A 181 6.34 3.34 2.52
C LEU A 181 5.70 4.62 3.04
N ASN A 182 6.37 5.30 3.96
CA ASN A 182 5.77 6.36 4.77
C ASN A 182 5.82 7.70 4.04
N THR A 183 7.00 8.32 3.93
CA THR A 183 7.13 9.70 3.44
C THR A 183 7.19 9.82 1.91
N TYR A 184 7.26 8.69 1.19
CA TYR A 184 7.20 8.66 -0.28
C TYR A 184 5.87 8.10 -0.81
N GLN A 185 5.58 6.80 -0.62
CA GLN A 185 4.39 6.17 -1.20
C GLN A 185 3.10 6.67 -0.57
N ALA A 186 2.99 6.64 0.77
CA ALA A 186 1.78 7.12 1.43
C ALA A 186 1.57 8.63 1.17
N ARG A 187 2.64 9.45 1.14
CA ARG A 187 2.54 10.86 0.75
C ARG A 187 1.83 11.03 -0.60
N TRP A 188 2.32 10.35 -1.64
CA TRP A 188 1.73 10.47 -2.98
C TRP A 188 0.30 9.92 -3.04
N GLN A 189 0.01 8.83 -2.35
CA GLN A 189 -1.31 8.23 -2.36
C GLN A 189 -2.35 9.10 -1.65
N TYR A 190 -2.01 9.70 -0.51
CA TYR A 190 -2.89 10.64 0.18
C TYR A 190 -3.04 11.95 -0.60
N ALA A 191 -1.97 12.47 -1.20
CA ALA A 191 -2.06 13.65 -2.07
C ALA A 191 -2.99 13.37 -3.26
N ALA A 192 -2.87 12.20 -3.90
CA ALA A 192 -3.75 11.80 -4.99
C ALA A 192 -5.21 11.67 -4.54
N GLU A 193 -5.51 11.04 -3.40
CA GLU A 193 -6.89 10.91 -2.91
C GLU A 193 -7.52 12.27 -2.57
N VAL A 194 -6.78 13.18 -1.93
CA VAL A 194 -7.26 14.54 -1.63
C VAL A 194 -7.57 15.31 -2.91
N LEU A 195 -6.80 15.10 -3.97
CA LEU A 195 -7.01 15.69 -5.29
C LEU A 195 -8.07 14.95 -6.13
N GLY A 196 -8.70 13.90 -5.60
CA GLY A 196 -9.77 13.15 -6.26
C GLY A 196 -9.31 11.98 -7.16
N PHE A 197 -8.01 11.69 -7.19
CA PHE A 197 -7.39 10.60 -7.95
C PHE A 197 -7.07 9.38 -7.07
N GLY A 198 -7.91 9.11 -6.07
CA GLY A 198 -7.74 7.99 -5.15
C GLY A 198 -7.70 6.64 -5.87
N PHE A 199 -6.78 5.77 -5.43
CA PHE A 199 -6.59 4.42 -5.96
C PHE A 199 -6.40 3.42 -4.82
N ALA A 200 -6.74 2.16 -5.09
CA ALA A 200 -6.68 1.09 -4.11
C ALA A 200 -5.24 0.58 -3.94
N GLN A 201 -4.96 0.03 -2.76
CA GLN A 201 -3.71 -0.65 -2.46
C GLN A 201 -3.95 -1.83 -1.52
N GLY A 202 -3.38 -2.99 -1.85
CA GLY A 202 -3.86 -4.30 -1.41
C GLY A 202 -3.65 -4.67 0.06
N LYS A 203 -3.30 -3.73 0.94
CA LYS A 203 -2.96 -4.05 2.34
C LYS A 203 -4.18 -4.20 3.24
N THR A 204 -5.11 -3.27 3.11
CA THR A 204 -6.44 -3.33 3.71
C THR A 204 -7.39 -2.79 2.67
N MET A 205 -8.43 -3.55 2.36
CA MET A 205 -9.45 -3.21 1.37
C MET A 205 -10.83 -3.55 1.93
N LEU A 206 -11.58 -2.55 2.36
CA LEU A 206 -12.99 -2.67 2.73
C LEU A 206 -13.85 -2.55 1.47
N TRP A 207 -14.66 -3.58 1.23
CA TRP A 207 -15.66 -3.66 0.18
C TRP A 207 -17.06 -3.75 0.75
N ARG A 208 -18.01 -3.19 0.02
CA ARG A 208 -19.42 -3.58 0.10
C ARG A 208 -19.65 -4.68 -0.94
N ARG A 209 -20.24 -5.80 -0.52
CA ARG A 209 -20.35 -7.03 -1.33
C ARG A 209 -21.07 -6.81 -2.66
N ASP A 210 -22.16 -6.04 -2.64
CA ASP A 210 -22.94 -5.69 -3.83
C ASP A 210 -22.14 -4.85 -4.84
N VAL A 211 -21.23 -3.98 -4.39
CA VAL A 211 -20.37 -3.18 -5.28
C VAL A 211 -19.39 -4.09 -6.03
N LEU A 212 -18.67 -4.96 -5.32
CA LEU A 212 -17.73 -5.88 -5.98
C LEU A 212 -18.47 -6.88 -6.86
N ASN A 213 -19.58 -7.45 -6.38
CA ASN A 213 -20.37 -8.40 -7.15
C ASN A 213 -21.01 -7.76 -8.38
N GLY A 214 -21.45 -6.49 -8.30
CA GLY A 214 -21.93 -5.73 -9.44
C GLY A 214 -20.86 -5.47 -10.51
N GLY A 215 -19.58 -5.48 -10.11
CA GLY A 215 -18.43 -5.39 -11.01
C GLY A 215 -17.89 -6.73 -11.54
N GLY A 216 -18.60 -7.84 -11.31
CA GLY A 216 -18.19 -9.18 -11.74
C GLY A 216 -17.63 -10.08 -10.64
N GLY A 217 -17.73 -9.68 -9.37
CA GLY A 217 -17.32 -10.51 -8.23
C GLY A 217 -15.83 -10.45 -7.93
N ILE A 218 -15.39 -11.30 -7.00
CA ILE A 218 -13.98 -11.35 -6.57
C ILE A 218 -13.07 -11.86 -7.69
N GLU A 219 -13.61 -12.68 -8.59
CA GLU A 219 -12.96 -13.22 -9.78
C GLU A 219 -12.57 -12.12 -10.76
N ALA A 220 -13.35 -11.04 -10.86
CA ALA A 220 -13.04 -9.90 -11.71
C ALA A 220 -11.72 -9.20 -11.31
N LEU A 221 -11.28 -9.35 -10.06
CA LEU A 221 -9.98 -8.83 -9.61
C LEU A 221 -8.79 -9.59 -10.19
N GLY A 222 -9.02 -10.75 -10.81
CA GLY A 222 -8.01 -11.54 -11.50
C GLY A 222 -7.60 -10.99 -12.88
N ALA A 223 -8.30 -9.96 -13.37
CA ALA A 223 -7.97 -9.28 -14.62
C ALA A 223 -6.60 -8.56 -14.59
N GLU A 224 -6.03 -8.37 -13.40
CA GLU A 224 -4.67 -7.87 -13.21
C GLU A 224 -3.91 -8.82 -12.27
N ILE A 225 -2.59 -8.84 -12.39
CA ILE A 225 -1.72 -9.60 -11.47
C ILE A 225 -1.81 -9.03 -10.05
N ALA A 226 -2.03 -7.73 -9.91
CA ALA A 226 -2.21 -7.06 -8.63
C ALA A 226 -3.70 -6.75 -8.41
N GLU A 227 -4.29 -7.35 -7.37
CA GLU A 227 -5.73 -7.27 -7.11
C GLU A 227 -6.19 -5.84 -6.80
N ASP A 228 -5.30 -5.01 -6.25
CA ASP A 228 -5.56 -3.61 -5.95
C ASP A 228 -5.60 -2.74 -7.22
N ALA A 229 -4.79 -3.09 -8.20
CA ALA A 229 -4.80 -2.45 -9.51
C ALA A 229 -6.11 -2.78 -10.25
N ALA A 230 -6.55 -4.04 -10.23
CA ALA A 230 -7.85 -4.44 -10.75
C ALA A 230 -9.01 -3.76 -9.99
N SER A 231 -8.92 -3.69 -8.66
CA SER A 231 -9.89 -3.00 -7.79
C SER A 231 -10.05 -1.53 -8.18
N THR A 232 -8.94 -0.84 -8.41
CA THR A 232 -8.94 0.58 -8.85
C THR A 232 -9.68 0.74 -10.18
N LYS A 233 -9.32 -0.07 -11.18
CA LYS A 233 -9.95 -0.03 -12.51
C LYS A 233 -11.44 -0.37 -12.45
N LEU A 234 -11.84 -1.38 -11.66
CA LEU A 234 -13.23 -1.79 -11.48
C LEU A 234 -14.06 -0.66 -10.86
N VAL A 235 -13.57 -0.08 -9.75
CA VAL A 235 -14.24 1.02 -9.04
C VAL A 235 -14.40 2.25 -9.93
N HIS A 236 -13.36 2.65 -10.66
CA HIS A 236 -13.44 3.79 -11.57
C HIS A 236 -14.38 3.55 -12.75
N ARG A 237 -14.42 2.33 -13.33
CA ARG A 237 -15.37 1.97 -14.39
C ARG A 237 -16.82 2.03 -13.92
N ALA A 238 -17.07 1.76 -12.64
CA ALA A 238 -18.39 1.90 -12.03
C ALA A 238 -18.78 3.35 -11.70
N GLY A 239 -17.92 4.34 -12.01
CA GLY A 239 -18.14 5.75 -11.67
C GLY A 239 -17.96 6.05 -10.17
N LEU A 240 -17.39 5.10 -9.42
CA LEU A 240 -17.13 5.20 -7.99
C LEU A 240 -15.66 5.56 -7.72
N ARG A 241 -15.34 5.80 -6.44
CA ARG A 241 -14.01 6.22 -5.99
C ARG A 241 -13.41 5.28 -4.94
N ALA A 242 -12.09 5.18 -4.98
CA ALA A 242 -11.31 4.58 -3.90
C ALA A 242 -10.96 5.67 -2.88
N HIS A 243 -11.34 5.47 -1.63
CA HIS A 243 -11.01 6.37 -0.52
C HIS A 243 -10.00 5.74 0.42
N LEU A 244 -9.30 6.57 1.19
CA LEU A 244 -8.32 6.12 2.17
C LEU A 244 -8.78 6.41 3.60
N VAL A 245 -8.44 5.53 4.53
CA VAL A 245 -8.56 5.77 5.98
C VAL A 245 -7.81 7.03 6.39
N ASP A 246 -8.30 7.70 7.43
CA ASP A 246 -7.51 8.67 8.19
C ASP A 246 -6.54 7.93 9.11
N GLY A 247 -5.25 8.27 9.05
CA GLY A 247 -4.22 7.57 9.84
C GLY A 247 -4.10 6.08 9.44
N PRO A 248 -3.28 5.76 8.43
CA PRO A 248 -3.13 4.39 7.93
C PRO A 248 -2.51 3.43 8.95
N PHE A 249 -2.77 2.13 8.77
CA PHE A 249 -2.40 1.10 9.73
C PHE A 249 -0.94 0.68 9.62
N GLN A 250 -0.34 0.41 10.79
CA GLN A 250 1.06 0.04 10.88
C GLN A 250 1.32 -1.37 10.34
N GLN A 251 2.50 -1.53 9.75
CA GLN A 251 3.06 -2.81 9.31
C GLN A 251 4.42 -2.97 9.96
N PRO A 252 4.48 -3.70 11.08
CA PRO A 252 5.73 -4.05 11.73
C PRO A 252 6.69 -4.76 10.76
N LEU A 253 7.87 -4.17 10.52
CA LEU A 253 8.81 -4.66 9.51
C LEU A 253 9.83 -5.66 10.06
N GLY A 254 10.33 -5.42 11.28
CA GLY A 254 11.41 -6.20 11.90
C GLY A 254 12.75 -5.99 11.20
N ALA A 255 13.64 -6.97 11.32
CA ALA A 255 14.91 -6.96 10.62
C ALA A 255 14.75 -7.26 9.11
N ARG A 256 15.40 -6.43 8.27
CA ARG A 256 15.44 -6.59 6.80
C ARG A 256 16.86 -6.44 6.28
N THR A 257 17.11 -6.94 5.06
CA THR A 257 18.32 -6.62 4.28
C THR A 257 17.98 -5.67 3.13
N LEU A 258 18.97 -4.89 2.65
CA LEU A 258 18.77 -4.01 1.49
C LEU A 258 18.36 -4.78 0.23
N ARG A 259 18.78 -6.04 0.11
CA ARG A 259 18.38 -6.94 -0.98
C ARG A 259 16.87 -7.24 -0.94
N ASP A 260 16.30 -7.44 0.25
CA ASP A 260 14.87 -7.67 0.42
C ASP A 260 14.07 -6.44 -0.02
N ILE A 261 14.53 -5.26 0.39
CA ILE A 261 13.90 -3.99 0.02
C ILE A 261 13.98 -3.78 -1.49
N TRP A 262 15.16 -3.95 -2.08
CA TRP A 262 15.35 -3.81 -3.52
C TRP A 262 14.41 -4.72 -4.31
N ARG A 263 14.40 -6.03 -4.02
CA ARG A 263 13.55 -7.02 -4.71
C ARG A 263 12.07 -6.65 -4.62
N ARG A 264 11.63 -6.20 -3.45
CA ARG A 264 10.24 -5.76 -3.23
C ARG A 264 9.91 -4.51 -4.05
N GLN A 265 10.78 -3.50 -4.04
CA GLN A 265 10.54 -2.25 -4.75
C GLN A 265 10.60 -2.43 -6.28
N VAL A 266 11.51 -3.26 -6.80
CA VAL A 266 11.55 -3.61 -8.25
C VAL A 266 10.24 -4.26 -8.67
N ARG A 267 9.74 -5.22 -7.90
CA ARG A 267 8.46 -5.88 -8.17
C ARG A 267 7.32 -4.86 -8.25
N TRP A 268 7.23 -3.95 -7.28
CA TRP A 268 6.20 -2.93 -7.25
C TRP A 268 6.35 -1.90 -8.38
N ALA A 269 7.58 -1.54 -8.77
CA ALA A 269 7.83 -0.71 -9.93
C ALA A 269 7.34 -1.38 -11.23
N ARG A 270 7.65 -2.67 -11.43
CA ARG A 270 7.20 -3.44 -12.60
C ARG A 270 5.67 -3.55 -12.68
N LEU A 271 5.01 -3.82 -11.55
CA LEU A 271 3.54 -3.85 -11.47
C LEU A 271 2.91 -2.49 -11.81
N ARG A 272 3.41 -1.40 -11.22
CA ARG A 272 2.92 -0.04 -11.52
C ARG A 272 3.15 0.35 -12.96
N ARG A 273 4.31 0.01 -13.55
CA ARG A 273 4.58 0.20 -14.97
C ARG A 273 3.56 -0.53 -15.83
N ALA A 274 3.29 -1.80 -15.56
CA ALA A 274 2.43 -2.62 -16.39
C ALA A 274 0.97 -2.16 -16.34
N THR A 275 0.46 -1.89 -15.15
CA THR A 275 -0.94 -1.50 -15.00
C THR A 275 -1.17 0.00 -15.28
N PHE A 276 -0.23 0.87 -14.92
CA PHE A 276 -0.37 2.33 -14.96
C PHE A 276 0.83 3.03 -15.61
N ALA A 277 1.28 2.56 -16.78
CA ALA A 277 2.49 3.05 -17.48
C ALA A 277 2.58 4.58 -17.59
N LEU A 278 1.48 5.25 -17.93
CA LEU A 278 1.43 6.71 -18.09
C LEU A 278 1.63 7.47 -16.76
N HIS A 279 1.25 6.85 -15.63
CA HIS A 279 1.50 7.41 -14.29
C HIS A 279 2.89 7.05 -13.78
N PHE A 280 3.43 5.89 -14.18
CA PHE A 280 4.77 5.43 -13.80
C PHE A 280 5.89 6.19 -14.54
N ALA A 281 5.68 6.58 -15.81
CA ALA A 281 6.67 7.29 -16.61
C ALA A 281 7.21 8.58 -15.94
N PRO A 282 6.37 9.51 -15.45
CA PRO A 282 6.86 10.73 -14.79
C PRO A 282 7.38 10.50 -13.36
N GLU A 283 7.30 9.28 -12.81
CA GLU A 283 7.64 9.01 -11.40
C GLU A 283 9.10 9.37 -11.07
N ILE A 284 10.03 9.29 -12.02
CA ILE A 284 11.44 9.66 -11.80
C ILE A 284 11.59 11.10 -11.30
N PHE A 285 10.68 12.00 -11.68
CA PHE A 285 10.69 13.41 -11.28
C PHE A 285 10.14 13.65 -9.87
N THR A 286 9.64 12.61 -9.20
CA THR A 286 9.11 12.72 -7.84
C THR A 286 10.17 12.55 -6.75
N THR A 287 11.42 12.32 -7.17
CA THR A 287 12.60 12.18 -6.31
C THR A 287 13.29 13.53 -6.06
N SER A 288 14.08 13.64 -4.99
CA SER A 288 14.85 14.86 -4.72
C SER A 288 15.92 15.17 -5.77
N LEU A 289 16.35 14.16 -6.55
CA LEU A 289 17.50 14.23 -7.45
C LEU A 289 17.47 15.47 -8.36
N PHE A 290 16.37 15.65 -9.11
CA PHE A 290 16.27 16.75 -10.06
C PHE A 290 16.14 18.11 -9.39
N ALA A 291 15.40 18.19 -8.27
CA ALA A 291 15.25 19.43 -7.53
C ALA A 291 16.58 19.90 -6.91
N LEU A 292 17.38 18.97 -6.38
CA LEU A 292 18.67 19.28 -5.78
C LEU A 292 19.73 19.64 -6.83
N ILE A 293 19.78 18.91 -7.95
CA ILE A 293 20.67 19.28 -9.08
C ILE A 293 20.30 20.67 -9.61
N ALA A 294 19.00 20.92 -9.82
CA ALA A 294 18.51 22.20 -10.30
C ALA A 294 18.84 23.34 -9.31
N ALA A 295 18.74 23.10 -8.00
CA ALA A 295 19.13 24.07 -6.98
C ALA A 295 20.62 24.44 -7.07
N GLY A 296 21.51 23.46 -7.31
CA GLY A 296 22.93 23.73 -7.51
C GLY A 296 23.23 24.58 -8.75
N ILE A 297 22.54 24.32 -9.86
CA ILE A 297 22.66 25.12 -11.10
C ILE A 297 22.08 26.53 -10.93
N ALA A 298 21.02 26.66 -10.13
CA ALA A 298 20.33 27.92 -9.83
C ALA A 298 21.08 28.83 -8.85
N ALA A 299 22.18 28.36 -8.23
CA ALA A 299 22.86 29.09 -7.16
C ALA A 299 23.27 30.54 -7.50
N PRO A 300 23.69 30.88 -8.74
CA PRO A 300 23.98 32.27 -9.11
C PRO A 300 22.78 33.20 -9.07
N GLU A 301 21.55 32.71 -9.28
CA GLU A 301 20.33 33.53 -9.21
C GLU A 301 19.99 33.96 -7.78
N LEU A 302 20.59 33.29 -6.79
CA LEU A 302 20.41 33.56 -5.36
C LEU A 302 21.65 34.19 -4.73
N ASP A 303 22.68 34.52 -5.52
CA ASP A 303 24.00 34.96 -5.05
C ASP A 303 24.64 33.97 -4.04
N LEU A 304 24.39 32.67 -4.22
CA LEU A 304 24.90 31.60 -3.37
C LEU A 304 25.97 30.76 -4.05
N ALA A 305 26.84 30.14 -3.25
CA ALA A 305 27.66 29.01 -3.71
C ALA A 305 26.76 27.77 -3.95
N ALA A 306 27.08 26.98 -4.98
CA ALA A 306 26.29 25.80 -5.33
C ALA A 306 26.06 24.80 -4.17
N PRO A 307 27.07 24.44 -3.34
CA PRO A 307 26.85 23.56 -2.19
C PRO A 307 25.86 24.14 -1.18
N THR A 308 25.88 25.46 -0.95
CA THR A 308 24.95 26.14 -0.05
C THR A 308 23.52 26.09 -0.59
N SER A 309 23.33 26.36 -1.88
CA SER A 309 22.01 26.27 -2.53
C SER A 309 21.43 24.85 -2.43
N VAL A 310 22.24 23.83 -2.73
CA VAL A 310 21.85 22.42 -2.61
C VAL A 310 21.49 22.06 -1.17
N LEU A 311 22.27 22.52 -0.19
CA LEU A 311 22.01 22.26 1.22
C LEU A 311 20.68 22.86 1.67
N LEU A 312 20.39 24.11 1.30
CA LEU A 312 19.11 24.76 1.62
C LEU A 312 17.93 24.01 0.99
N ALA A 313 18.05 23.60 -0.28
CA ALA A 313 17.03 22.80 -0.94
C ALA A 313 16.84 21.42 -0.26
N ALA A 314 17.92 20.77 0.16
CA ALA A 314 17.86 19.51 0.90
C ALA A 314 17.19 19.68 2.28
N ILE A 315 17.47 20.77 2.99
CA ILE A 315 16.81 21.09 4.27
C ILE A 315 15.30 21.23 4.08
N VAL A 316 14.85 21.92 3.02
CA VAL A 316 13.42 22.03 2.71
C VAL A 316 12.82 20.67 2.35
N TRP A 317 13.47 19.91 1.48
CA TRP A 317 12.97 18.62 1.00
C TRP A 317 12.83 17.58 2.12
N TYR A 318 13.91 17.31 2.85
CA TYR A 318 13.92 16.34 3.93
C TYR A 318 13.28 16.88 5.21
N GLY A 319 13.23 18.20 5.38
CA GLY A 319 12.43 18.86 6.42
C GLY A 319 10.93 18.60 6.24
N ALA A 320 10.44 18.58 5.00
CA ALA A 320 9.05 18.20 4.70
C ALA A 320 8.78 16.72 5.01
N ASP A 321 9.71 15.82 4.66
CA ASP A 321 9.62 14.39 5.03
C ASP A 321 9.61 14.22 6.57
N ALA A 322 10.48 14.94 7.29
CA ALA A 322 10.53 14.91 8.75
C ALA A 322 9.26 15.46 9.40
N ALA A 323 8.74 16.59 8.89
CA ALA A 323 7.50 17.19 9.37
C ALA A 323 6.31 16.25 9.16
N LEU A 324 6.20 15.63 7.97
CA LEU A 324 5.16 14.64 7.68
C LEU A 324 5.26 13.44 8.62
N ALA A 325 6.45 12.85 8.78
CA ALA A 325 6.66 11.71 9.68
C ALA A 325 6.30 12.06 11.13
N TRP A 326 6.68 13.25 11.60
CA TRP A 326 6.37 13.74 12.94
C TRP A 326 4.86 13.93 13.15
N VAL A 327 4.18 14.64 12.24
CA VAL A 327 2.73 14.88 12.31
C VAL A 327 1.94 13.57 12.29
N ALA A 328 2.37 12.61 11.46
CA ALA A 328 1.73 11.32 11.34
C ALA A 328 2.10 10.33 12.45
N GLY A 329 3.07 10.66 13.31
CA GLY A 329 3.56 9.77 14.36
C GLY A 329 4.28 8.53 13.82
N TRP A 330 4.89 8.63 12.63
CA TRP A 330 5.67 7.56 12.02
C TRP A 330 7.08 7.49 12.64
N PRO A 331 7.82 6.37 12.45
CA PRO A 331 9.19 6.27 12.92
C PRO A 331 10.04 7.45 12.44
N LEU A 332 10.64 8.16 13.39
CA LEU A 332 11.53 9.29 13.16
C LEU A 332 12.69 9.19 14.12
N ALA A 333 13.86 8.86 13.59
CA ALA A 333 15.10 8.64 14.31
C ALA A 333 16.26 9.34 13.59
N TRP A 334 17.43 9.37 14.23
CA TRP A 334 18.65 9.92 13.61
C TRP A 334 19.03 9.17 12.31
N SER A 335 18.62 7.91 12.17
CA SER A 335 18.78 7.07 10.98
C SER A 335 17.78 7.41 9.85
N SER A 336 16.73 8.19 10.11
CA SER A 336 15.70 8.49 9.10
C SER A 336 16.24 9.36 7.96
N LEU A 337 17.07 10.36 8.25
CA LEU A 337 17.70 11.19 7.21
C LEU A 337 18.57 10.36 6.24
N PRO A 338 19.55 9.56 6.71
CA PRO A 338 20.31 8.71 5.80
C PRO A 338 19.42 7.66 5.09
N ALA A 339 18.31 7.21 5.70
CA ALA A 339 17.36 6.31 5.06
C ALA A 339 16.58 6.99 3.91
N TRP A 340 16.15 8.25 4.06
CA TRP A 340 15.53 9.02 2.99
C TRP A 340 16.51 9.32 1.84
N ILE A 341 17.76 9.63 2.17
CA ILE A 341 18.81 9.80 1.15
C ILE A 341 19.04 8.48 0.40
N ALA A 342 19.14 7.36 1.10
CA ALA A 342 19.28 6.04 0.46
C ALA A 342 18.08 5.70 -0.44
N ARG A 343 16.85 5.96 0.02
CA ARG A 343 15.63 5.84 -0.80
C ARG A 343 15.74 6.66 -2.09
N ASP A 344 16.11 7.93 -1.98
CA ASP A 344 16.18 8.84 -3.13
C ASP A 344 17.32 8.46 -4.11
N ILE A 345 18.40 7.87 -3.62
CA ILE A 345 19.44 7.26 -4.47
C ILE A 345 18.90 6.02 -5.17
N MET A 346 18.12 5.17 -4.50
CA MET A 346 17.60 3.92 -5.05
C MET A 346 16.50 4.15 -6.10
N LEU A 347 15.63 5.15 -5.92
CA LEU A 347 14.43 5.38 -6.74
C LEU A 347 14.69 5.49 -8.25
N PRO A 348 15.67 6.28 -8.75
CA PRO A 348 15.97 6.35 -10.18
C PRO A 348 16.35 4.99 -10.79
N TRP A 349 17.12 4.19 -10.07
CA TRP A 349 17.52 2.85 -10.52
C TRP A 349 16.34 1.87 -10.51
N LEU A 350 15.50 1.93 -9.48
CA LEU A 350 14.27 1.15 -9.40
C LEU A 350 13.31 1.51 -10.53
N TRP A 351 13.25 2.79 -10.91
CA TRP A 351 12.48 3.27 -12.06
C TRP A 351 13.01 2.65 -13.37
N VAL A 352 14.32 2.70 -13.61
CA VAL A 352 14.95 2.06 -14.79
C VAL A 352 14.68 0.55 -14.81
N GLN A 353 14.85 -0.14 -13.68
CA GLN A 353 14.55 -1.58 -13.58
C GLN A 353 13.05 -1.88 -13.73
N GLY A 354 12.17 -0.96 -13.37
CA GLY A 354 10.73 -1.06 -13.62
C GLY A 354 10.41 -1.23 -15.11
N TRP A 355 11.18 -0.57 -15.99
CA TRP A 355 11.07 -0.67 -17.45
C TRP A 355 11.73 -1.91 -18.06
N SER A 356 12.57 -2.63 -17.31
CA SER A 356 13.16 -3.90 -17.76
C SER A 356 12.09 -5.00 -17.86
N ARG A 357 12.15 -5.82 -18.91
CA ARG A 357 11.18 -6.90 -19.21
C ARG A 357 11.40 -8.21 -18.44
N GLU A 358 12.06 -8.18 -17.29
CA GLU A 358 12.38 -9.42 -16.57
C GLU A 358 11.24 -9.87 -15.64
N GLN A 359 11.04 -11.19 -15.56
CA GLN A 359 10.15 -11.85 -14.59
C GLN A 359 10.56 -11.54 -13.14
N PHE A 360 9.64 -11.64 -12.19
CA PHE A 360 9.96 -11.50 -10.76
C PHE A 360 9.34 -12.61 -9.90
N VAL A 361 9.90 -12.85 -8.70
CA VAL A 361 9.41 -13.88 -7.78
C VAL A 361 8.62 -13.26 -6.60
N TRP A 362 7.43 -13.79 -6.31
CA TRP A 362 6.61 -13.45 -5.14
C TRP A 362 6.34 -14.70 -4.29
N ARG A 363 6.86 -14.72 -3.05
CA ARG A 363 6.74 -15.86 -2.11
C ARG A 363 7.02 -17.23 -2.77
N GLY A 364 8.08 -17.29 -3.58
CA GLY A 364 8.47 -18.52 -4.30
C GLY A 364 7.81 -18.73 -5.66
N ASN A 365 6.76 -17.97 -6.00
CA ASN A 365 6.08 -18.06 -7.30
C ASN A 365 6.70 -17.10 -8.31
N VAL A 366 7.11 -17.61 -9.48
CA VAL A 366 7.53 -16.78 -10.61
C VAL A 366 6.28 -16.12 -11.19
N MET A 367 6.27 -14.80 -11.25
CA MET A 367 5.21 -14.01 -11.86
C MET A 367 5.76 -13.32 -13.11
N SER A 368 5.07 -13.51 -14.23
CA SER A 368 5.29 -12.74 -15.46
C SER A 368 4.31 -11.57 -15.49
N VAL A 369 4.79 -10.40 -15.92
CA VAL A 369 4.01 -9.17 -16.04
C VAL A 369 3.46 -8.97 -17.46
N ASP A 370 3.76 -9.90 -18.36
CA ASP A 370 3.34 -9.83 -19.76
C ASP A 370 1.89 -10.33 -19.93
N ASP A 371 1.13 -9.59 -20.75
CA ASP A 371 -0.26 -9.89 -21.13
C ASP A 371 -0.42 -11.33 -21.68
N ASP A 372 0.64 -11.90 -22.24
CA ASP A 372 0.63 -13.25 -22.84
C ASP A 372 0.53 -14.39 -21.79
N ALA A 373 0.90 -14.14 -20.52
CA ALA A 373 0.75 -15.15 -19.47
C ALA A 373 -0.70 -15.27 -18.98
N LEU A 374 -1.50 -14.20 -19.10
CA LEU A 374 -2.94 -14.24 -18.84
C LEU A 374 -3.73 -14.85 -20.00
N ALA A 375 -3.18 -14.82 -21.22
CA ALA A 375 -3.75 -15.44 -22.40
C ALA A 375 -3.47 -16.95 -22.51
N ALA A 376 -2.42 -17.47 -21.84
CA ALA A 376 -2.02 -18.87 -21.93
C ALA A 376 -2.89 -19.84 -21.10
N ASP A 377 -3.62 -19.34 -20.08
CA ASP A 377 -4.48 -20.15 -19.19
C ASP A 377 -5.99 -19.81 -19.30
N GLY A 378 -6.39 -19.05 -20.33
CA GLY A 378 -7.81 -18.83 -20.63
C GLY A 378 -8.44 -20.07 -21.28
N PRO A 379 -9.66 -20.50 -20.90
CA PRO A 379 -10.34 -21.60 -21.57
C PRO A 379 -10.53 -21.23 -23.06
N THR A 380 -10.08 -22.12 -23.92
CA THR A 380 -10.27 -22.07 -25.37
C THR A 380 -11.74 -21.79 -25.72
N SER A 381 -11.96 -20.66 -26.39
CA SER A 381 -13.06 -20.37 -27.33
C SER A 381 -14.47 -20.89 -27.00
N PHE A 382 -15.39 -19.97 -26.68
CA PHE A 382 -16.81 -20.22 -26.94
C PHE A 382 -17.10 -20.01 -28.44
N PRO A 383 -17.85 -20.91 -29.11
CA PRO A 383 -18.25 -20.72 -30.50
C PRO A 383 -19.34 -19.64 -30.60
N PRO A 384 -19.45 -18.94 -31.75
CA PRO A 384 -20.50 -17.95 -31.95
C PRO A 384 -21.85 -18.66 -32.08
N GLY A 385 -22.82 -18.24 -31.27
CA GLY A 385 -24.23 -18.60 -31.34
C GLY A 385 -25.09 -17.36 -31.27
#